data_AF-A0A959IZ47-F1
#
_entry.id   AF-A0A959IZ47-F1
#
_cell.length_a   1.000
_cell.length_b   1.000
_cell.length_c   1.000
_cell.angle_alpha   90.00
_cell.angle_beta   90.00
_cell.angle_gamma   90.00
#
_symmetry.space_group_name_H-M   'P 1'
#
loop_
_entity.id
_entity.type
_entity.pdbx_description
1 polymer ?
#
loop_
_entity_poly.entity_id
_entity_poly.type
_entity_poly.pdbx_seq_one_letter_code
_entity_poly.pdbx_strand_id
1 'polypeptide(L)'
;MKFLKVILVMSVLFVGLIHSSIAQTWDGIYSDGNVVLVLEEQGETIKGLFIAADKTEYPIKFIYMERGIAGVMGAYNAFIPYNTENLKFNVTPFDKNNKAIWDKTYTYELEYVTDLEGNAPEEVVYEYSWNPIHRFGTDFYPSYVLATSTMTNETIYEPEDQAYSFYGDLNGYFGVSINGLEVGTNVSVVIEGQPFIRPSEYNVTISQSGVSEIYPVIEYDFNALKGIDQAQPINLKYIVYIDGEYEGEQLEIVWARNVNDAVTWGLDHHGNNYKMDFIFAAYVNENEPNLDPILGAILDEGIVESWIGYQGSADDVFQQVFALWYHFQKKGFRYSSITTQSGSDEKSAGQVVRFIKDALVTSQANCIDGTVLFASFLYKIGIDVSIVLVPGHAYLAFSGDQQGTTKYALETTMMGQLNLKRAPTQNALYQSLGKQDNEIEQSWNSFLGAMNTGTENYYSQALPGIQKQDPFYLEINIADARRQKIRPIK
;
A
#
# COMPACT_ATOMS: atom_id res chain seq x y z
N MET A 1 10.22 49.23 -17.56
CA MET A 1 11.67 49.02 -17.80
C MET A 1 11.84 48.35 -19.16
N LYS A 2 12.83 48.72 -19.98
CA LYS A 2 13.06 48.07 -21.28
C LYS A 2 13.44 46.60 -21.03
N PHE A 3 12.70 45.67 -21.61
CA PHE A 3 13.05 44.25 -21.64
C PHE A 3 14.45 44.08 -22.25
N LEU A 4 15.41 43.60 -21.46
CA LEU A 4 16.72 43.24 -21.99
C LEU A 4 16.65 41.76 -22.39
N LYS A 5 16.40 41.51 -23.68
CA LYS A 5 16.44 40.16 -24.25
C LYS A 5 17.89 39.84 -24.60
N VAL A 6 18.58 39.08 -23.77
CA VAL A 6 19.93 38.58 -24.10
C VAL A 6 19.78 37.28 -24.88
N ILE A 7 20.16 37.29 -26.16
CA ILE A 7 20.15 36.11 -27.02
C ILE A 7 21.60 35.67 -27.22
N LEU A 8 22.01 34.61 -26.52
CA LEU A 8 23.28 33.91 -26.76
C LEU A 8 23.05 32.85 -27.84
N VAL A 9 23.80 32.92 -28.95
CA VAL A 9 23.78 31.93 -30.04
C VAL A 9 25.15 31.28 -30.15
N MET A 10 25.22 29.96 -29.99
CA MET A 10 26.46 29.18 -30.12
C MET A 10 26.44 28.26 -31.33
N SER A 11 27.62 27.95 -31.86
CA SER A 11 27.81 26.92 -32.89
C SER A 11 29.06 26.09 -32.59
N VAL A 12 28.91 24.79 -32.31
CA VAL A 12 30.04 23.85 -32.14
C VAL A 12 29.68 22.45 -32.64
N LEU A 13 30.62 21.79 -33.32
CA LEU A 13 30.51 20.46 -33.92
C LEU A 13 30.76 19.34 -32.88
N PHE A 14 29.75 18.49 -32.66
CA PHE A 14 29.78 17.13 -32.07
C PHE A 14 29.90 16.92 -30.54
N VAL A 15 28.99 16.09 -29.99
CA VAL A 15 29.11 15.42 -28.67
C VAL A 15 28.43 14.03 -28.76
N GLY A 16 29.04 12.96 -28.21
CA GLY A 16 28.38 11.64 -28.10
C GLY A 16 28.97 10.78 -26.98
N LEU A 17 28.20 9.77 -26.49
CA LEU A 17 28.69 8.61 -25.72
C LEU A 17 27.64 7.46 -25.62
N ILE A 18 28.13 6.22 -25.69
CA ILE A 18 27.46 4.95 -26.00
C ILE A 18 27.22 4.10 -24.74
N HIS A 19 26.23 3.20 -24.74
CA HIS A 19 25.98 2.19 -23.68
C HIS A 19 26.30 0.76 -24.14
N SER A 20 26.88 -0.09 -23.26
CA SER A 20 26.62 -1.55 -23.28
C SER A 20 26.97 -2.25 -21.97
N SER A 21 25.95 -2.91 -21.39
CA SER A 21 25.96 -4.12 -20.54
C SER A 21 26.89 -4.18 -19.31
N ILE A 22 26.25 -4.23 -18.14
CA ILE A 22 26.79 -4.36 -16.78
C ILE A 22 27.27 -3.01 -16.20
N ALA A 23 26.61 -2.59 -15.09
CA ALA A 23 26.80 -1.36 -14.29
C ALA A 23 25.89 -0.15 -14.63
N GLN A 24 25.28 0.38 -13.55
CA GLN A 24 24.73 1.73 -13.31
C GLN A 24 23.99 2.46 -14.47
N THR A 25 22.70 2.73 -14.28
CA THR A 25 21.92 3.67 -15.09
C THR A 25 22.21 5.11 -14.66
N TRP A 26 22.61 5.93 -15.62
CA TRP A 26 22.79 7.37 -15.48
C TRP A 26 21.93 8.00 -16.57
N ASP A 27 20.92 8.77 -16.16
CA ASP A 27 20.16 9.60 -17.10
C ASP A 27 21.13 10.58 -17.75
N GLY A 28 20.86 10.94 -19.02
CA GLY A 28 21.73 11.52 -20.06
C GLY A 28 20.96 12.48 -20.96
N ILE A 29 21.25 13.80 -21.03
CA ILE A 29 20.72 14.65 -22.14
C ILE A 29 21.69 14.59 -23.32
N TYR A 30 21.23 14.11 -24.48
CA TYR A 30 22.01 13.94 -25.71
C TYR A 30 21.51 14.89 -26.82
N SER A 31 22.43 15.46 -27.62
CA SER A 31 22.08 16.39 -28.70
C SER A 31 23.15 16.47 -29.79
N ASP A 32 22.83 15.98 -31.00
CA ASP A 32 23.69 16.11 -32.19
C ASP A 32 23.43 17.45 -32.90
N GLY A 33 24.16 18.51 -32.50
CA GLY A 33 24.14 19.81 -33.19
C GLY A 33 24.23 21.00 -32.23
N ASN A 34 23.92 22.19 -32.75
CA ASN A 34 24.00 23.42 -31.98
C ASN A 34 22.95 23.42 -30.87
N VAL A 35 23.40 23.52 -29.63
CA VAL A 35 22.54 23.71 -28.46
C VAL A 35 22.48 25.19 -28.09
N VAL A 36 21.36 25.63 -27.55
CA VAL A 36 21.12 27.01 -27.16
C VAL A 36 20.76 27.05 -25.69
N LEU A 37 21.48 27.84 -24.89
CA LEU A 37 21.05 28.16 -23.53
C LEU A 37 20.53 29.59 -23.52
N VAL A 38 19.22 29.74 -23.36
CA VAL A 38 18.58 31.04 -23.16
C VAL A 38 18.48 31.27 -21.67
N LEU A 39 18.97 32.41 -21.19
CA LEU A 39 18.82 32.83 -19.81
C LEU A 39 17.94 34.08 -19.80
N GLU A 40 16.88 34.03 -19.01
CA GLU A 40 15.98 35.14 -18.77
C GLU A 40 15.93 35.40 -17.27
N GLU A 41 16.37 36.59 -16.87
CA GLU A 41 16.30 37.01 -15.49
C GLU A 41 14.84 37.23 -15.08
N GLN A 42 14.43 36.59 -13.99
CA GLN A 42 13.06 36.57 -13.47
C GLN A 42 13.11 36.83 -11.96
N GLY A 43 13.30 38.09 -11.58
CA GLY A 43 13.38 38.48 -10.17
C GLY A 43 14.59 37.87 -9.45
N GLU A 44 14.36 37.07 -8.41
CA GLU A 44 15.40 36.41 -7.60
C GLU A 44 15.92 35.10 -8.21
N THR A 45 15.49 34.75 -9.43
CA THR A 45 15.90 33.52 -10.11
C THR A 45 16.17 33.79 -11.59
N ILE A 46 16.94 32.92 -12.22
CA ILE A 46 17.20 33.01 -13.67
C ILE A 46 16.58 31.79 -14.32
N LYS A 47 15.61 32.04 -15.20
CA LYS A 47 15.00 31.00 -16.02
C LYS A 47 15.95 30.67 -17.17
N GLY A 48 16.52 29.49 -17.11
CA GLY A 48 17.25 28.87 -18.20
C GLY A 48 16.32 28.05 -19.09
N LEU A 49 16.57 28.08 -20.39
CA LEU A 49 16.00 27.15 -21.34
C LEU A 49 17.15 26.58 -22.15
N PHE A 50 17.49 25.33 -21.88
CA PHE A 50 18.46 24.60 -22.67
C PHE A 50 17.74 23.91 -23.82
N ILE A 51 18.00 24.36 -25.04
CA ILE A 51 17.42 23.83 -26.26
C ILE A 51 18.47 22.91 -26.88
N ALA A 52 18.18 21.62 -26.89
CA ALA A 52 18.95 20.63 -27.61
C ALA A 52 18.83 20.84 -29.13
N ALA A 53 19.72 20.22 -29.91
CA ALA A 53 19.81 20.38 -31.36
C ALA A 53 18.60 19.80 -32.10
N ASP A 54 17.92 18.83 -31.51
CA ASP A 54 16.63 18.32 -31.96
C ASP A 54 15.45 19.26 -31.63
N LYS A 55 15.75 20.42 -31.03
CA LYS A 55 14.82 21.42 -30.49
C LYS A 55 14.07 20.98 -29.24
N THR A 56 14.51 19.92 -28.57
CA THR A 56 13.97 19.55 -27.27
C THR A 56 14.40 20.59 -26.24
N GLU A 57 13.41 21.16 -25.54
CA GLU A 57 13.61 22.24 -24.59
C GLU A 57 13.64 21.69 -23.16
N TYR A 58 14.70 21.98 -22.43
CA TYR A 58 14.91 21.62 -21.05
C TYR A 58 14.90 22.90 -20.22
N PRO A 59 13.78 23.22 -19.55
CA PRO A 59 13.74 24.35 -18.65
C PRO A 59 14.64 24.07 -17.45
N ILE A 60 15.41 25.07 -17.06
CA ILE A 60 16.32 25.05 -15.91
C ILE A 60 15.97 26.26 -15.07
N LYS A 61 15.82 26.09 -13.77
CA LYS A 61 15.69 27.23 -12.86
C LYS A 61 16.99 27.39 -12.11
N PHE A 62 17.64 28.55 -12.29
CA PHE A 62 18.86 28.91 -11.57
C PHE A 62 18.55 29.85 -10.40
N ILE A 63 19.24 29.67 -9.29
CA ILE A 63 19.25 30.54 -8.11
C ILE A 63 20.59 31.25 -7.99
N TYR A 64 20.60 32.47 -7.49
CA TYR A 64 21.84 33.21 -7.20
C TYR A 64 22.53 32.59 -5.98
N MET A 65 23.83 32.36 -6.10
CA MET A 65 24.73 31.90 -5.05
C MET A 65 25.81 32.96 -4.83
N GLU A 66 26.58 32.86 -3.74
CA GLU A 66 27.64 33.82 -3.41
C GLU A 66 28.72 33.98 -4.52
N ARG A 67 28.91 32.94 -5.35
CA ARG A 67 29.97 32.88 -6.37
C ARG A 67 29.48 32.64 -7.80
N GLY A 68 28.17 32.59 -8.03
CA GLY A 68 27.60 32.21 -9.32
C GLY A 68 26.11 31.92 -9.23
N ILE A 69 25.52 31.31 -10.25
CA ILE A 69 24.13 30.83 -10.24
C ILE A 69 24.08 29.29 -10.33
N ALA A 70 23.20 28.63 -9.58
CA ALA A 70 23.09 27.17 -9.54
C ALA A 70 21.67 26.74 -9.91
N GLY A 71 21.47 25.67 -10.67
CA GLY A 71 20.15 25.24 -11.09
C GLY A 71 20.06 23.75 -11.36
N VAL A 72 18.84 23.22 -11.42
CA VAL A 72 18.59 21.80 -11.68
C VAL A 72 17.97 21.65 -13.08
N MET A 73 18.62 20.85 -13.93
CA MET A 73 18.18 20.50 -15.28
C MET A 73 17.81 19.01 -15.30
N GLY A 74 16.53 18.69 -15.11
CA GLY A 74 16.11 17.28 -14.94
C GLY A 74 16.75 16.66 -13.68
N ALA A 75 17.55 15.61 -13.83
CA ALA A 75 18.28 14.96 -12.72
C ALA A 75 19.68 15.55 -12.45
N TYR A 76 20.06 16.64 -13.11
CA TYR A 76 21.42 17.19 -13.07
C TYR A 76 21.52 18.56 -12.44
N ASN A 77 22.60 18.79 -11.71
CA ASN A 77 22.95 20.11 -11.17
C ASN A 77 23.85 20.87 -12.16
N ALA A 78 23.52 22.14 -12.40
CA ALA A 78 24.27 23.09 -13.20
C ALA A 78 24.74 24.25 -12.32
N PHE A 79 25.99 24.71 -12.48
CA PHE A 79 26.53 25.86 -11.75
C PHE A 79 27.33 26.78 -12.68
N ILE A 80 27.13 28.10 -12.54
CA ILE A 80 27.69 29.14 -13.41
C ILE A 80 28.36 30.24 -12.56
N PRO A 81 29.69 30.35 -12.49
CA PRO A 81 30.35 31.37 -11.67
C PRO A 81 30.19 32.79 -12.24
N TYR A 82 30.07 33.82 -11.39
CA TYR A 82 29.88 35.23 -11.83
C TYR A 82 31.09 35.84 -12.53
N ASN A 83 32.31 35.42 -12.18
CA ASN A 83 33.55 36.02 -12.64
C ASN A 83 34.10 35.41 -13.94
N THR A 84 33.20 34.94 -14.81
CA THR A 84 33.60 34.10 -15.93
C THR A 84 33.47 34.87 -17.25
N GLU A 85 34.58 35.43 -17.74
CA GLU A 85 34.65 36.14 -19.04
C GLU A 85 34.46 35.19 -20.24
N ASN A 86 34.83 33.91 -20.07
CA ASN A 86 34.57 32.81 -21.00
C ASN A 86 33.94 31.66 -20.23
N LEU A 87 32.61 31.54 -20.29
CA LEU A 87 31.83 30.67 -19.41
C LEU A 87 32.30 29.22 -19.55
N LYS A 88 32.97 28.69 -18.52
CA LYS A 88 33.37 27.29 -18.49
C LYS A 88 32.43 26.46 -17.66
N PHE A 89 31.61 25.62 -18.30
CA PHE A 89 30.72 24.71 -17.56
C PHE A 89 31.44 23.44 -17.18
N ASN A 90 31.42 23.14 -15.90
CA ASN A 90 32.02 21.95 -15.31
C ASN A 90 30.91 21.02 -14.87
N VAL A 91 30.68 19.94 -15.62
CA VAL A 91 29.70 18.92 -15.25
C VAL A 91 30.41 17.86 -14.43
N THR A 92 30.06 17.78 -13.15
CA THR A 92 30.54 16.76 -12.22
C THR A 92 29.35 15.94 -11.75
N PRO A 93 29.34 14.62 -11.98
CA PRO A 93 28.25 13.77 -11.52
C PRO A 93 28.38 13.42 -10.05
N PHE A 94 27.26 13.41 -9.33
CA PHE A 94 27.16 13.10 -7.91
C PHE A 94 26.17 11.97 -7.66
N ASP A 95 26.48 11.09 -6.71
CA ASP A 95 25.57 10.02 -6.32
C ASP A 95 24.44 10.57 -5.44
N LYS A 96 23.47 9.70 -5.15
CA LYS A 96 22.33 9.97 -4.28
C LYS A 96 22.68 10.44 -2.85
N ASN A 97 23.97 10.46 -2.48
CA ASN A 97 24.47 10.93 -1.19
C ASN A 97 25.34 12.19 -1.34
N ASN A 98 25.25 12.92 -2.48
CA ASN A 98 26.05 14.11 -2.80
C ASN A 98 27.56 13.86 -2.83
N LYS A 99 28.00 12.62 -3.09
CA LYS A 99 29.42 12.29 -3.27
C LYS A 99 29.75 12.25 -4.77
N ALA A 100 30.79 12.96 -5.19
CA ALA A 100 31.21 12.97 -6.60
C ALA A 100 31.52 11.53 -7.04
N ILE A 101 30.82 11.05 -8.07
CA ILE A 101 30.91 9.65 -8.49
C ILE A 101 32.19 9.39 -9.30
N TRP A 102 32.74 10.42 -9.94
CA TRP A 102 33.97 10.34 -10.75
C TRP A 102 35.00 11.39 -10.36
N ASP A 103 36.29 11.04 -10.56
CA ASP A 103 37.45 11.90 -10.29
C ASP A 103 37.74 12.92 -11.41
N LYS A 104 36.88 13.04 -12.43
CA LYS A 104 37.13 13.89 -13.60
C LYS A 104 35.92 14.74 -13.96
N THR A 105 36.12 16.04 -13.92
CA THR A 105 35.19 17.09 -14.37
C THR A 105 35.36 17.35 -15.86
N TYR A 106 34.24 17.44 -16.60
CA TYR A 106 34.26 17.82 -18.02
C TYR A 106 34.01 19.32 -18.16
N THR A 107 34.95 20.01 -18.81
CA THR A 107 34.96 21.47 -18.97
C THR A 107 34.56 21.84 -20.40
N TYR A 108 33.43 22.52 -20.54
CA TYR A 108 32.97 23.15 -21.78
C TYR A 108 33.37 24.64 -21.76
N GLU A 109 33.59 25.31 -22.89
CA GLU A 109 34.03 26.72 -22.94
C GLU A 109 33.10 27.55 -23.83
N LEU A 110 32.52 28.63 -23.29
CA LEU A 110 31.70 29.63 -23.98
C LEU A 110 32.47 30.93 -24.16
N GLU A 111 32.17 31.62 -25.25
CA GLU A 111 32.64 32.98 -25.53
C GLU A 111 31.48 33.97 -25.31
N TYR A 112 31.66 34.97 -24.45
CA TYR A 112 30.60 35.89 -24.02
C TYR A 112 30.41 37.07 -24.99
N VAL A 113 29.16 37.56 -25.14
CA VAL A 113 28.83 38.76 -25.94
C VAL A 113 27.93 39.71 -25.10
N THR A 114 28.57 40.49 -24.21
CA THR A 114 28.16 41.77 -23.54
C THR A 114 27.30 41.82 -22.25
N ASP A 115 27.59 42.85 -21.42
CA ASP A 115 27.43 43.04 -19.95
C ASP A 115 26.04 43.41 -19.38
N LEU A 116 25.77 43.04 -18.11
CA LEU A 116 24.57 43.34 -17.31
C LEU A 116 24.86 44.34 -16.17
N GLU A 117 24.16 45.48 -16.12
CA GLU A 117 24.02 46.34 -14.93
C GLU A 117 22.56 46.84 -14.80
N GLY A 118 21.93 46.70 -13.61
CA GLY A 118 20.67 47.40 -13.29
C GLY A 118 19.92 46.91 -12.03
N ASN A 119 19.63 47.83 -11.10
CA ASN A 119 19.03 47.63 -9.77
C ASN A 119 17.56 47.13 -9.74
N ALA A 120 17.22 46.35 -8.71
CA ALA A 120 15.91 45.73 -8.45
C ALA A 120 14.93 46.61 -7.64
N PRO A 121 13.60 46.47 -7.86
CA PRO A 121 12.58 46.76 -6.86
C PRO A 121 11.95 45.48 -6.27
N GLU A 122 11.56 45.57 -5.00
CA GLU A 122 10.93 44.55 -4.14
C GLU A 122 9.53 44.13 -4.62
N GLU A 123 9.33 42.83 -4.90
CA GLU A 123 8.08 42.07 -4.65
C GLU A 123 8.38 40.56 -4.80
N VAL A 124 8.18 39.80 -3.71
CA VAL A 124 8.48 38.37 -3.60
C VAL A 124 7.30 37.56 -4.16
N VAL A 125 7.52 36.79 -5.23
CA VAL A 125 6.57 35.80 -5.75
C VAL A 125 6.99 34.43 -5.22
N TYR A 126 6.18 33.83 -4.35
CA TYR A 126 6.39 32.47 -3.86
C TYR A 126 6.03 31.48 -4.98
N GLU A 127 7.02 30.85 -5.65
CA GLU A 127 6.73 29.72 -6.54
C GLU A 127 6.53 28.46 -5.68
N TYR A 128 5.28 28.20 -5.29
CA TYR A 128 4.87 26.93 -4.69
C TYR A 128 5.03 25.79 -5.71
N SER A 129 5.38 24.60 -5.26
CA SER A 129 5.36 23.39 -6.08
C SER A 129 4.54 22.32 -5.40
N TRP A 130 3.63 21.68 -6.13
CA TRP A 130 2.81 20.60 -5.59
C TRP A 130 2.81 19.37 -6.49
N ASN A 131 2.67 18.18 -5.89
CA ASN A 131 2.55 16.91 -6.60
C ASN A 131 1.52 15.99 -5.89
N PRO A 132 0.84 15.09 -6.61
CA PRO A 132 -0.02 14.09 -6.01
C PRO A 132 0.84 13.07 -5.28
N ILE A 133 0.33 12.57 -4.17
CA ILE A 133 0.99 11.53 -3.37
C ILE A 133 -0.03 10.45 -3.01
N HIS A 134 0.46 9.21 -2.97
CA HIS A 134 -0.34 8.04 -2.67
C HIS A 134 0.22 7.33 -1.46
N ARG A 135 -0.68 6.67 -0.72
CA ARG A 135 -0.31 5.83 0.42
C ARG A 135 0.62 4.69 0.03
N PHE A 136 0.38 4.04 -1.12
CA PHE A 136 1.18 2.92 -1.60
C PHE A 136 1.44 3.02 -3.11
N GLY A 137 2.66 3.35 -3.51
CA GLY A 137 3.12 3.26 -4.90
C GLY A 137 2.12 3.76 -5.96
N THR A 138 1.98 3.00 -7.05
CA THR A 138 1.07 3.33 -8.17
C THR A 138 -0.25 2.56 -8.15
N ASP A 139 -0.38 1.62 -7.21
CA ASP A 139 -1.57 0.81 -7.03
C ASP A 139 -2.57 1.50 -6.10
N PHE A 140 -3.85 1.23 -6.33
CA PHE A 140 -4.92 1.57 -5.41
C PHE A 140 -5.56 0.29 -4.84
N TYR A 141 -5.55 0.10 -3.52
CA TYR A 141 -6.18 -1.05 -2.86
C TYR A 141 -7.54 -0.66 -2.25
N PRO A 142 -8.68 -1.03 -2.87
CA PRO A 142 -10.00 -0.79 -2.30
C PRO A 142 -10.18 -1.47 -0.93
N SER A 143 -9.53 -2.62 -0.73
CA SER A 143 -9.53 -3.36 0.53
C SER A 143 -8.99 -2.55 1.71
N TYR A 144 -7.92 -1.77 1.50
CA TYR A 144 -7.37 -0.87 2.51
C TYR A 144 -8.40 0.20 2.88
N VAL A 145 -8.91 0.94 1.90
CA VAL A 145 -9.89 2.02 2.14
C VAL A 145 -11.13 1.49 2.86
N LEU A 146 -11.63 0.31 2.47
CA LEU A 146 -12.78 -0.30 3.13
C LEU A 146 -12.45 -0.70 4.58
N ALA A 147 -11.27 -1.30 4.81
CA ALA A 147 -10.83 -1.73 6.14
C ALA A 147 -10.60 -0.55 7.09
N THR A 148 -10.05 0.57 6.57
CA THR A 148 -9.70 1.75 7.36
C THR A 148 -10.80 2.81 7.45
N SER A 149 -11.86 2.71 6.65
CA SER A 149 -12.95 3.69 6.55
C SER A 149 -13.60 4.14 7.87
N THR A 150 -13.54 3.29 8.91
CA THR A 150 -14.06 3.63 10.24
C THR A 150 -13.02 3.48 11.34
N MET A 151 -11.77 3.17 11.01
CA MET A 151 -10.70 2.94 12.00
C MET A 151 -10.46 4.17 12.86
N THR A 152 -10.11 3.95 14.12
CA THR A 152 -9.67 5.04 15.00
C THR A 152 -8.24 5.45 14.65
N ASN A 153 -8.03 6.76 14.47
CA ASN A 153 -6.79 7.45 14.06
C ASN A 153 -5.53 7.21 14.92
N GLU A 154 -5.52 6.23 15.83
CA GLU A 154 -4.42 5.99 16.78
C GLU A 154 -3.40 4.93 16.29
N THR A 155 -3.60 4.30 15.13
CA THR A 155 -2.90 3.05 14.78
C THR A 155 -1.87 3.13 13.66
N ILE A 156 -1.82 4.23 12.91
CA ILE A 156 -0.78 4.40 11.89
C ILE A 156 0.36 5.21 12.51
N TYR A 157 1.45 4.50 12.76
CA TYR A 157 2.71 5.01 13.30
C TYR A 157 3.28 6.09 12.37
N GLU A 158 3.13 7.36 12.73
CA GLU A 158 3.95 8.43 12.18
C GLU A 158 5.25 8.49 12.98
N PRO A 159 6.43 8.27 12.39
CA PRO A 159 7.68 8.44 13.10
C PRO A 159 7.80 9.86 13.67
N GLU A 160 8.18 10.01 14.94
CA GLU A 160 8.18 11.29 15.67
C GLU A 160 9.07 12.40 15.03
N ASP A 161 9.98 12.04 14.13
CA ASP A 161 10.92 12.95 13.45
C ASP A 161 10.64 13.05 11.93
N GLN A 162 9.46 13.52 11.52
CA GLN A 162 9.19 13.78 10.10
C GLN A 162 9.65 15.18 9.67
N ALA A 163 10.28 15.26 8.50
CA ALA A 163 10.71 16.53 7.88
C ALA A 163 9.56 17.26 7.15
N TYR A 164 8.32 16.84 7.38
CA TYR A 164 7.11 17.35 6.74
C TYR A 164 5.94 17.41 7.74
N SER A 165 4.94 18.20 7.40
CA SER A 165 3.74 18.41 8.21
C SER A 165 2.54 17.72 7.58
N PHE A 166 1.88 16.85 8.34
CA PHE A 166 0.72 16.11 7.89
C PHE A 166 -0.60 16.83 8.21
N TYR A 167 -1.55 16.82 7.27
CA TYR A 167 -2.88 17.40 7.42
C TYR A 167 -3.96 16.47 6.84
N GLY A 168 -5.08 16.34 7.56
CA GLY A 168 -6.28 15.64 7.08
C GLY A 168 -6.42 14.22 7.61
N ASP A 169 -6.81 13.28 6.75
CA ASP A 169 -7.10 11.89 7.12
C ASP A 169 -5.82 11.06 7.21
N LEU A 170 -5.45 10.63 8.42
CA LEU A 170 -4.28 9.79 8.70
C LEU A 170 -4.31 8.42 7.99
N ASN A 171 -5.49 7.93 7.62
CA ASN A 171 -5.68 6.73 6.83
C ASN A 171 -5.97 7.04 5.35
N GLY A 172 -5.77 8.29 4.92
CA GLY A 172 -6.03 8.75 3.56
C GLY A 172 -5.16 7.99 2.55
N TYR A 173 -5.77 7.61 1.42
CA TYR A 173 -5.05 6.93 0.35
C TYR A 173 -4.39 7.91 -0.63
N PHE A 174 -5.08 9.00 -0.94
CA PHE A 174 -4.68 9.99 -1.94
C PHE A 174 -4.55 11.36 -1.27
N GLY A 175 -3.50 12.08 -1.63
CA GLY A 175 -3.21 13.41 -1.09
C GLY A 175 -2.36 14.21 -2.05
N VAL A 176 -1.92 15.38 -1.58
CA VAL A 176 -0.95 16.24 -2.27
C VAL A 176 0.18 16.62 -1.33
N SER A 177 1.40 16.65 -1.86
CA SER A 177 2.57 17.24 -1.20
C SER A 177 2.82 18.61 -1.79
N ILE A 178 2.94 19.63 -0.95
CA ILE A 178 3.17 21.02 -1.35
C ILE A 178 4.40 21.56 -0.60
N ASN A 179 5.31 22.19 -1.35
CA ASN A 179 6.50 22.82 -0.79
C ASN A 179 6.44 24.34 -0.97
N GLY A 180 7.13 25.06 -0.08
CA GLY A 180 7.28 26.53 -0.13
C GLY A 180 6.14 27.31 0.51
N LEU A 181 5.22 26.66 1.23
CA LEU A 181 4.10 27.34 1.90
C LEU A 181 4.57 28.07 3.17
N GLU A 182 4.05 29.27 3.38
CA GLU A 182 4.24 30.01 4.63
C GLU A 182 3.19 29.60 5.68
N VAL A 183 3.56 29.73 6.95
CA VAL A 183 2.61 29.54 8.06
C VAL A 183 1.50 30.58 7.96
N GLY A 184 0.25 30.14 8.02
CA GLY A 184 -0.94 30.96 7.84
C GLY A 184 -1.57 30.91 6.44
N THR A 185 -0.86 30.33 5.45
CA THR A 185 -1.39 30.11 4.10
C THR A 185 -2.61 29.20 4.15
N ASN A 186 -3.68 29.52 3.43
CA ASN A 186 -4.83 28.63 3.28
C ASN A 186 -4.69 27.81 2.01
N VAL A 187 -4.87 26.49 2.12
CA VAL A 187 -4.82 25.57 0.98
C VAL A 187 -6.16 24.85 0.88
N SER A 188 -6.74 24.81 -0.32
CA SER A 188 -7.86 23.92 -0.66
C SER A 188 -7.39 22.86 -1.65
N VAL A 189 -7.69 21.59 -1.35
CA VAL A 189 -7.36 20.45 -2.21
C VAL A 189 -8.66 19.75 -2.58
N VAL A 190 -8.91 19.62 -3.88
CA VAL A 190 -10.04 18.85 -4.42
C VAL A 190 -9.53 17.59 -5.10
N ILE A 191 -10.06 16.44 -4.72
CA ILE A 191 -9.79 15.15 -5.36
C ILE A 191 -11.10 14.55 -5.87
N GLU A 192 -11.13 14.13 -7.13
CA GLU A 192 -12.25 13.40 -7.73
C GLU A 192 -11.78 12.20 -8.57
N GLY A 193 -12.61 11.17 -8.68
CA GLY A 193 -12.27 9.92 -9.37
C GLY A 193 -13.46 9.03 -9.62
N GLN A 194 -14.40 9.49 -10.45
CA GLN A 194 -15.65 8.77 -10.73
C GLN A 194 -15.41 7.41 -11.40
N PRO A 195 -16.22 6.37 -11.09
CA PRO A 195 -17.36 6.38 -10.17
C PRO A 195 -17.00 6.14 -8.69
N PHE A 196 -15.71 5.98 -8.37
CA PHE A 196 -15.27 5.49 -7.06
C PHE A 196 -15.07 6.58 -6.01
N ILE A 197 -14.75 7.81 -6.44
CA ILE A 197 -14.49 8.97 -5.60
C ILE A 197 -15.32 10.14 -6.10
N ARG A 198 -16.16 10.69 -5.22
CA ARG A 198 -16.89 11.93 -5.47
C ARG A 198 -15.98 13.14 -5.25
N PRO A 199 -16.26 14.29 -5.88
CA PRO A 199 -15.47 15.50 -5.67
C PRO A 199 -15.43 15.86 -4.19
N SER A 200 -14.24 15.75 -3.61
CA SER A 200 -14.00 15.90 -2.18
C SER A 200 -13.04 17.07 -1.98
N GLU A 201 -13.51 18.11 -1.32
CA GLU A 201 -12.73 19.31 -1.02
C GLU A 201 -12.29 19.31 0.45
N TYR A 202 -11.02 19.61 0.69
CA TYR A 202 -10.46 19.79 2.02
C TYR A 202 -9.68 21.11 2.11
N ASN A 203 -10.07 21.94 3.09
CA ASN A 203 -9.48 23.24 3.35
C ASN A 203 -8.62 23.20 4.62
N VAL A 204 -7.40 23.72 4.57
CA VAL A 204 -6.49 23.74 5.72
C VAL A 204 -5.66 25.02 5.77
N THR A 205 -5.38 25.51 6.97
CA THR A 205 -4.41 26.58 7.20
C THR A 205 -3.09 25.98 7.65
N ILE A 206 -2.01 26.30 6.94
CA ILE A 206 -0.67 25.78 7.22
C ILE A 206 -0.18 26.30 8.56
N SER A 207 0.24 25.38 9.43
CA SER A 207 0.65 25.66 10.81
C SER A 207 2.17 25.55 11.03
N GLN A 208 2.88 24.96 10.08
CA GLN A 208 4.32 24.69 10.16
C GLN A 208 4.98 24.97 8.81
N SER A 209 6.22 25.46 8.84
CA SER A 209 7.03 25.69 7.63
C SER A 209 7.63 24.38 7.12
N GLY A 210 7.71 24.22 5.80
CA GLY A 210 8.36 23.07 5.17
C GLY A 210 7.42 22.40 4.16
N VAL A 211 7.63 21.11 3.94
CA VAL A 211 6.75 20.30 3.09
C VAL A 211 5.46 20.02 3.83
N SER A 212 4.32 20.32 3.22
CA SER A 212 2.99 20.02 3.74
C SER A 212 2.37 18.88 2.94
N GLU A 213 1.94 17.83 3.63
CA GLU A 213 1.23 16.69 3.05
C GLU A 213 -0.22 16.73 3.48
N ILE A 214 -1.11 16.90 2.51
CA ILE A 214 -2.52 17.10 2.73
C ILE A 214 -3.26 15.91 2.15
N TYR A 215 -3.87 15.10 3.02
CA TYR A 215 -4.73 13.97 2.66
C TYR A 215 -6.19 14.34 2.96
N PRO A 216 -6.96 14.79 1.94
CA PRO A 216 -8.37 15.11 2.13
C PRO A 216 -9.16 13.94 2.71
N VAL A 217 -10.19 14.24 3.50
CA VAL A 217 -11.24 13.25 3.79
C VAL A 217 -12.02 13.02 2.51
N ILE A 218 -11.81 11.87 1.87
CA ILE A 218 -12.40 11.56 0.57
C ILE A 218 -13.79 10.91 0.72
N GLU A 219 -14.76 11.40 -0.04
CA GLU A 219 -16.08 10.80 -0.19
C GLU A 219 -16.04 9.63 -1.20
N TYR A 220 -15.60 8.47 -0.71
CA TYR A 220 -15.59 7.23 -1.48
C TYR A 220 -17.01 6.67 -1.70
N ASP A 221 -17.28 6.17 -2.90
CA ASP A 221 -18.41 5.27 -3.14
C ASP A 221 -18.02 3.84 -2.73
N PHE A 222 -18.27 3.50 -1.46
CA PHE A 222 -17.92 2.20 -0.90
C PHE A 222 -18.60 1.02 -1.62
N ASN A 223 -19.78 1.21 -2.22
CA ASN A 223 -20.43 0.15 -2.97
C ASN A 223 -19.73 -0.09 -4.30
N ALA A 224 -19.33 0.98 -5.00
CA ALA A 224 -18.52 0.88 -6.21
C ALA A 224 -17.17 0.21 -5.92
N LEU A 225 -16.49 0.59 -4.82
CA LEU A 225 -15.23 -0.03 -4.39
C LEU A 225 -15.37 -1.52 -4.10
N LYS A 226 -16.45 -1.91 -3.39
CA LYS A 226 -16.77 -3.34 -3.15
C LYS A 226 -17.04 -4.11 -4.44
N GLY A 227 -17.45 -3.44 -5.52
CA GLY A 227 -17.74 -4.06 -6.81
C GLY A 227 -16.53 -4.28 -7.71
N ILE A 228 -15.32 -3.90 -7.30
CA ILE A 228 -14.10 -4.08 -8.10
C ILE A 228 -13.62 -5.53 -7.99
N ASP A 229 -14.23 -6.43 -8.77
CA ASP A 229 -13.89 -7.85 -8.81
C ASP A 229 -12.77 -8.18 -9.82
N GLN A 230 -12.33 -7.19 -10.61
CA GLN A 230 -11.16 -7.26 -11.50
C GLN A 230 -10.40 -5.94 -11.43
N ALA A 231 -9.07 -6.03 -11.46
CA ALA A 231 -8.22 -4.85 -11.46
C ALA A 231 -8.45 -4.00 -12.71
N GLN A 232 -8.51 -2.68 -12.55
CA GLN A 232 -8.85 -1.74 -13.62
C GLN A 232 -8.18 -0.38 -13.41
N PRO A 233 -7.88 0.38 -14.47
CA PRO A 233 -7.37 1.73 -14.33
C PRO A 233 -8.50 2.67 -13.89
N ILE A 234 -8.18 3.60 -12.99
CA ILE A 234 -9.08 4.68 -12.58
C ILE A 234 -8.39 6.03 -12.79
N ASN A 235 -9.14 7.01 -13.27
CA ASN A 235 -8.65 8.38 -13.42
C ASN A 235 -8.86 9.13 -12.12
N LEU A 236 -7.83 9.82 -11.63
CA LEU A 236 -7.88 10.70 -10.47
C LEU A 236 -7.49 12.11 -10.89
N LYS A 237 -8.34 13.08 -10.57
CA LYS A 237 -8.08 14.48 -10.79
C LYS A 237 -7.84 15.18 -9.47
N TYR A 238 -6.72 15.89 -9.40
CA TYR A 238 -6.30 16.71 -8.27
C TYR A 238 -6.38 18.18 -8.68
N ILE A 239 -6.92 19.03 -7.82
CA ILE A 239 -6.99 20.48 -8.02
C ILE A 239 -6.53 21.16 -6.74
N VAL A 240 -5.64 22.13 -6.85
CA VAL A 240 -5.09 22.86 -5.71
C VAL A 240 -5.42 24.34 -5.82
N TYR A 241 -5.84 24.93 -4.70
CA TYR A 241 -6.00 26.36 -4.53
C TYR A 241 -5.14 26.83 -3.34
N ILE A 242 -4.44 27.95 -3.51
CA ILE A 242 -3.66 28.60 -2.45
C ILE A 242 -4.21 30.01 -2.23
N ASP A 243 -4.60 30.32 -1.00
CA ASP A 243 -5.29 31.55 -0.60
C ASP A 243 -6.50 31.93 -1.48
N GLY A 244 -7.17 30.90 -2.01
CA GLY A 244 -8.34 31.02 -2.88
C GLY A 244 -8.02 31.20 -4.36
N GLU A 245 -6.74 31.35 -4.73
CA GLU A 245 -6.28 31.38 -6.12
C GLU A 245 -6.04 29.97 -6.65
N TYR A 246 -6.32 29.76 -7.94
CA TYR A 246 -6.18 28.46 -8.58
C TYR A 246 -4.73 28.19 -9.01
N GLU A 247 -4.14 27.11 -8.49
CA GLU A 247 -2.72 26.76 -8.67
C GLU A 247 -2.50 25.59 -9.66
N GLY A 248 -3.59 25.12 -10.28
CA GLY A 248 -3.54 24.11 -11.32
C GLY A 248 -4.31 22.84 -10.99
N GLU A 249 -4.30 21.94 -11.97
CA GLU A 249 -4.88 20.61 -11.87
C GLU A 249 -3.94 19.57 -12.48
N GLN A 250 -4.00 18.36 -11.96
CA GLN A 250 -3.26 17.20 -12.48
C GLN A 250 -4.18 16.00 -12.57
N LEU A 251 -3.98 15.19 -13.62
CA LEU A 251 -4.71 13.97 -13.88
C LEU A 251 -3.75 12.80 -13.80
N GLU A 252 -4.07 11.82 -12.97
CA GLU A 252 -3.33 10.57 -12.88
C GLU A 252 -4.22 9.37 -13.21
N ILE A 253 -3.59 8.31 -13.71
CA ILE A 253 -4.23 7.01 -13.89
C ILE A 253 -3.61 6.07 -12.88
N VAL A 254 -4.40 5.59 -11.92
CA VAL A 254 -3.93 4.61 -10.93
C VAL A 254 -4.57 3.25 -11.17
N TRP A 255 -3.86 2.18 -10.79
CA TRP A 255 -4.34 0.83 -11.00
C TRP A 255 -5.13 0.34 -9.78
N ALA A 256 -6.47 0.37 -9.87
CA ALA A 256 -7.33 -0.15 -8.82
C ALA A 256 -7.28 -1.67 -8.79
N ARG A 257 -6.88 -2.23 -7.65
CA ARG A 257 -6.77 -3.66 -7.40
C ARG A 257 -8.14 -4.30 -7.16
N ASN A 258 -8.18 -5.62 -7.25
CA ASN A 258 -9.38 -6.37 -6.88
C ASN A 258 -9.66 -6.15 -5.39
N VAL A 259 -10.93 -6.00 -4.99
CA VAL A 259 -11.31 -5.92 -3.57
C VAL A 259 -10.90 -7.16 -2.76
N ASN A 260 -10.68 -8.30 -3.42
CA ASN A 260 -10.11 -9.50 -2.82
C ASN A 260 -8.59 -9.40 -2.58
N ASP A 261 -7.88 -8.46 -3.18
CA ASP A 261 -6.46 -8.23 -2.91
C ASP A 261 -6.30 -7.47 -1.57
N ALA A 262 -6.00 -8.20 -0.51
CA ALA A 262 -5.63 -7.62 0.77
C ALA A 262 -4.18 -7.13 0.70
N VAL A 263 -3.93 -5.82 0.81
CA VAL A 263 -2.55 -5.31 0.89
C VAL A 263 -1.90 -5.81 2.19
N THR A 264 -0.73 -6.44 2.09
CA THR A 264 0.01 -6.99 3.23
C THR A 264 1.19 -6.11 3.62
N TRP A 265 1.75 -5.39 2.65
CA TRP A 265 2.70 -4.32 2.90
C TRP A 265 2.72 -3.30 1.76
N GLY A 266 3.19 -2.09 2.06
CA GLY A 266 3.39 -1.05 1.05
C GLY A 266 4.40 0.00 1.48
N LEU A 267 5.08 0.58 0.50
CA LEU A 267 5.95 1.75 0.67
C LEU A 267 5.14 3.02 0.46
N ASP A 268 5.26 3.97 1.40
CA ASP A 268 4.81 5.34 1.15
C ASP A 268 5.68 6.04 0.10
N HIS A 269 5.33 7.28 -0.25
CA HIS A 269 6.09 8.08 -1.21
C HIS A 269 7.46 8.54 -0.68
N HIS A 270 7.76 8.36 0.61
CA HIS A 270 9.09 8.54 1.20
C HIS A 270 9.93 7.26 1.17
N GLY A 271 9.35 6.12 0.80
CA GLY A 271 10.01 4.81 0.81
C GLY A 271 9.97 4.11 2.17
N ASN A 272 9.19 4.60 3.14
CA ASN A 272 8.97 3.92 4.41
C ASN A 272 8.04 2.73 4.19
N ASN A 273 8.41 1.59 4.77
CA ASN A 273 7.64 0.36 4.63
C ASN A 273 6.63 0.20 5.78
N TYR A 274 5.37 -0.05 5.42
CA TYR A 274 4.29 -0.30 6.35
C TYR A 274 3.74 -1.71 6.19
N LYS A 275 3.64 -2.42 7.31
CA LYS A 275 2.91 -3.69 7.38
C LYS A 275 1.41 -3.42 7.48
N MET A 276 0.65 -4.11 6.65
CA MET A 276 -0.79 -3.92 6.49
C MET A 276 -1.57 -5.20 6.77
N ASP A 277 -0.91 -6.23 7.31
CA ASP A 277 -1.48 -7.54 7.61
C ASP A 277 -2.76 -7.49 8.48
N PHE A 278 -2.95 -6.43 9.29
CA PHE A 278 -4.19 -6.20 10.05
C PHE A 278 -5.46 -6.21 9.18
N ILE A 279 -5.34 -5.90 7.88
CA ILE A 279 -6.44 -5.91 6.92
C ILE A 279 -7.13 -7.26 6.83
N PHE A 280 -6.46 -8.37 7.12
CA PHE A 280 -7.10 -9.68 7.13
C PHE A 280 -8.29 -9.76 8.10
N ALA A 281 -8.28 -9.00 9.21
CA ALA A 281 -9.44 -8.93 10.11
C ALA A 281 -10.68 -8.29 9.48
N ALA A 282 -10.51 -7.52 8.41
CA ALA A 282 -11.60 -6.90 7.65
C ALA A 282 -12.27 -7.91 6.68
N TYR A 283 -11.63 -9.05 6.40
CA TYR A 283 -12.22 -10.15 5.63
C TYR A 283 -13.02 -11.14 6.49
N VAL A 284 -12.80 -11.14 7.81
CA VAL A 284 -13.67 -11.85 8.76
C VAL A 284 -15.01 -11.14 8.78
N ASN A 285 -16.10 -11.86 8.53
CA ASN A 285 -17.45 -11.32 8.52
C ASN A 285 -18.42 -12.21 9.32
N GLU A 286 -18.55 -11.90 10.61
CA GLU A 286 -19.50 -12.50 11.55
C GLU A 286 -20.98 -12.16 11.24
N ASN A 287 -21.24 -11.25 10.31
CA ASN A 287 -22.57 -10.82 9.88
C ASN A 287 -22.91 -11.31 8.46
N GLU A 288 -22.10 -12.18 7.86
CA GLU A 288 -22.39 -12.76 6.54
C GLU A 288 -23.75 -13.49 6.59
N PRO A 289 -24.71 -13.15 5.71
CA PRO A 289 -26.08 -13.67 5.80
C PRO A 289 -26.19 -15.19 5.76
N ASN A 290 -25.23 -15.87 5.14
CA ASN A 290 -25.22 -17.32 5.02
C ASN A 290 -24.73 -18.05 6.29
N LEU A 291 -24.17 -17.35 7.28
CA LEU A 291 -23.67 -18.00 8.49
C LEU A 291 -24.77 -18.65 9.32
N ASP A 292 -25.88 -17.95 9.60
CA ASP A 292 -26.97 -18.48 10.43
C ASP A 292 -27.62 -19.74 9.82
N PRO A 293 -27.98 -19.77 8.51
CA PRO A 293 -28.46 -21.00 7.88
C PRO A 293 -27.48 -22.17 7.95
N ILE A 294 -26.17 -21.92 7.82
CA ILE A 294 -25.15 -22.97 7.90
C ILE A 294 -24.98 -23.46 9.33
N LEU A 295 -24.92 -22.56 10.31
CA LEU A 295 -24.90 -22.89 11.74
C LEU A 295 -26.10 -23.77 12.11
N GLY A 296 -27.28 -23.48 11.58
CA GLY A 296 -28.46 -24.33 11.75
C GLY A 296 -28.29 -25.73 11.12
N ALA A 297 -27.80 -25.79 9.88
CA ALA A 297 -27.57 -27.07 9.18
C ALA A 297 -26.50 -27.95 9.84
N ILE A 298 -25.55 -27.37 10.57
CA ILE A 298 -24.54 -28.11 11.34
C ILE A 298 -25.16 -28.79 12.56
N LEU A 299 -26.17 -28.18 13.21
CA LEU A 299 -26.86 -28.80 14.34
C LEU A 299 -27.55 -30.12 13.94
N ASP A 300 -28.03 -30.21 12.69
CA ASP A 300 -28.63 -31.43 12.14
C ASP A 300 -27.62 -32.59 12.02
N GLU A 301 -26.32 -32.32 12.12
CA GLU A 301 -25.26 -33.35 12.12
C GLU A 301 -25.06 -34.01 13.49
N GLY A 302 -25.67 -33.46 14.56
CA GLY A 302 -25.76 -34.10 15.87
C GLY A 302 -24.46 -34.14 16.68
N ILE A 303 -23.41 -33.40 16.26
CA ILE A 303 -22.16 -33.28 17.02
C ILE A 303 -22.34 -32.38 18.26
N VAL A 304 -23.10 -31.30 18.11
CA VAL A 304 -23.50 -30.40 19.20
C VAL A 304 -25.00 -30.14 19.11
N GLU A 305 -25.66 -30.02 20.26
CA GLU A 305 -27.11 -29.77 20.33
C GLU A 305 -27.45 -28.27 20.17
N SER A 306 -26.51 -27.39 20.50
CA SER A 306 -26.66 -25.93 20.35
C SER A 306 -25.30 -25.23 20.36
N TRP A 307 -25.27 -23.99 19.88
CA TRP A 307 -24.10 -23.11 19.92
C TRP A 307 -24.10 -22.32 21.22
N ILE A 308 -23.19 -22.65 22.14
CA ILE A 308 -23.18 -22.12 23.51
C ILE A 308 -21.99 -21.20 23.80
N GLY A 309 -21.04 -21.07 22.87
CA GLY A 309 -19.81 -20.31 23.07
C GLY A 309 -19.07 -20.81 24.30
N TYR A 310 -18.91 -19.94 25.29
CA TYR A 310 -18.22 -20.23 26.56
C TYR A 310 -19.12 -20.65 27.74
N GLN A 311 -20.41 -20.93 27.52
CA GLN A 311 -21.33 -21.29 28.61
C GLN A 311 -21.14 -22.73 29.13
N GLY A 312 -20.21 -23.50 28.54
CA GLY A 312 -19.85 -24.85 28.96
C GLY A 312 -18.40 -24.94 29.44
N SER A 313 -17.82 -26.13 29.27
CA SER A 313 -16.41 -26.44 29.52
C SER A 313 -15.54 -26.17 28.28
N ALA A 314 -14.22 -26.27 28.43
CA ALA A 314 -13.30 -26.23 27.29
C ALA A 314 -13.60 -27.36 26.28
N ASP A 315 -14.00 -28.54 26.74
CA ASP A 315 -14.40 -29.66 25.87
C ASP A 315 -15.61 -29.28 25.00
N ASP A 316 -16.55 -28.50 25.52
CA ASP A 316 -17.70 -28.01 24.75
C ASP A 316 -17.28 -26.97 23.69
N VAL A 317 -16.26 -26.15 23.97
CA VAL A 317 -15.64 -25.27 22.96
C VAL A 317 -15.01 -26.11 21.85
N PHE A 318 -14.25 -27.14 22.20
CA PHE A 318 -13.65 -28.06 21.22
C PHE A 318 -14.69 -28.76 20.36
N GLN A 319 -15.80 -29.22 20.94
CA GLN A 319 -16.89 -29.86 20.18
C GLN A 319 -17.54 -28.89 19.19
N GLN A 320 -17.71 -27.62 19.56
CA GLN A 320 -18.22 -26.59 18.63
C GLN A 320 -17.26 -26.34 17.46
N VAL A 321 -15.95 -26.25 17.73
CA VAL A 321 -14.93 -26.12 16.66
C VAL A 321 -14.90 -27.37 15.78
N PHE A 322 -15.02 -28.55 16.38
CA PHE A 322 -15.08 -29.82 15.64
C PHE A 322 -16.34 -29.94 14.78
N ALA A 323 -17.50 -29.48 15.25
CA ALA A 323 -18.73 -29.49 14.46
C ALA A 323 -18.57 -28.69 13.15
N LEU A 324 -17.92 -27.51 13.23
CA LEU A 324 -17.55 -26.73 12.04
C LEU A 324 -16.58 -27.49 11.13
N TRP A 325 -15.53 -28.09 11.71
CA TRP A 325 -14.55 -28.88 10.98
C TRP A 325 -15.20 -30.02 10.20
N TYR A 326 -16.01 -30.84 10.89
CA TYR A 326 -16.72 -31.97 10.29
C TYR A 326 -17.62 -31.52 9.15
N HIS A 327 -18.39 -30.44 9.36
CA HIS A 327 -19.28 -29.92 8.34
C HIS A 327 -18.53 -29.52 7.06
N PHE A 328 -17.48 -28.70 7.18
CA PHE A 328 -16.73 -28.25 6.02
C PHE A 328 -15.96 -29.39 5.33
N GLN A 329 -15.42 -30.33 6.10
CA GLN A 329 -14.80 -31.54 5.56
C GLN A 329 -15.81 -32.40 4.79
N LYS A 330 -17.02 -32.58 5.33
CA LYS A 330 -18.14 -33.29 4.69
C LYS A 330 -18.64 -32.57 3.44
N LYS A 331 -18.64 -31.24 3.40
CA LYS A 331 -18.93 -30.46 2.17
C LYS A 331 -17.84 -30.64 1.11
N GLY A 332 -16.64 -31.05 1.51
CA GLY A 332 -15.53 -31.35 0.63
C GLY A 332 -14.64 -30.13 0.39
N PHE A 333 -14.51 -29.27 1.40
CA PHE A 333 -13.55 -28.16 1.36
C PHE A 333 -12.15 -28.67 1.09
N ARG A 334 -11.49 -28.11 0.08
CA ARG A 334 -10.13 -28.46 -0.33
C ARG A 334 -9.20 -27.28 -0.20
N TYR A 335 -7.96 -27.57 0.19
CA TYR A 335 -6.91 -26.59 0.10
C TYR A 335 -6.62 -26.24 -1.38
N SER A 336 -6.50 -24.95 -1.68
CA SER A 336 -6.17 -24.44 -3.00
C SER A 336 -5.14 -23.32 -2.88
N SER A 337 -3.93 -23.54 -3.40
CA SER A 337 -2.83 -22.57 -3.34
C SER A 337 -2.86 -21.53 -4.47
N ILE A 338 -4.04 -21.27 -5.06
CA ILE A 338 -4.17 -20.24 -6.09
C ILE A 338 -4.23 -18.87 -5.40
N THR A 339 -3.06 -18.28 -5.19
CA THR A 339 -2.84 -16.96 -4.57
C THR A 339 -2.19 -15.94 -5.51
N THR A 340 -1.94 -16.33 -6.77
CA THR A 340 -1.21 -15.49 -7.74
C THR A 340 -1.94 -14.18 -7.99
N GLN A 341 -1.31 -13.08 -7.61
CA GLN A 341 -1.74 -11.73 -7.97
C GLN A 341 -1.42 -11.45 -9.43
N SER A 342 -2.33 -10.75 -10.11
CA SER A 342 -2.05 -10.25 -11.45
C SER A 342 -1.32 -8.90 -11.34
N GLY A 343 0.00 -8.97 -11.46
CA GLY A 343 0.90 -7.82 -11.70
C GLY A 343 1.05 -6.85 -10.54
N SER A 344 1.71 -7.24 -9.44
CA SER A 344 2.07 -6.37 -8.31
C SER A 344 3.10 -5.30 -8.70
N ASP A 345 2.96 -4.08 -8.15
CA ASP A 345 4.00 -3.04 -8.16
C ASP A 345 5.20 -3.48 -7.28
N GLU A 346 6.42 -2.97 -7.52
CA GLU A 346 7.58 -3.20 -6.65
C GLU A 346 7.42 -2.51 -5.29
N LYS A 347 6.50 -1.54 -5.18
CA LYS A 347 6.26 -0.74 -3.98
C LYS A 347 5.18 -1.28 -3.04
N SER A 348 4.45 -2.33 -3.43
CA SER A 348 3.44 -2.93 -2.55
C SER A 348 3.19 -4.39 -2.92
N ALA A 349 2.71 -5.18 -1.98
CA ALA A 349 2.17 -6.49 -2.30
C ALA A 349 0.88 -6.76 -1.53
N GLY A 350 0.10 -7.69 -2.05
CA GLY A 350 -1.05 -8.20 -1.34
C GLY A 350 -1.18 -9.70 -1.45
N GLN A 351 -2.28 -10.18 -0.90
CA GLN A 351 -2.70 -11.56 -1.00
C GLN A 351 -4.19 -11.59 -1.35
N VAL A 352 -4.55 -12.41 -2.34
CA VAL A 352 -5.95 -12.65 -2.65
C VAL A 352 -6.59 -13.41 -1.50
N VAL A 353 -7.60 -12.81 -0.87
CA VAL A 353 -8.46 -13.42 0.15
C VAL A 353 -9.87 -13.51 -0.39
N ARG A 354 -10.40 -14.73 -0.50
CA ARG A 354 -11.79 -14.96 -0.92
C ARG A 354 -12.74 -14.55 0.18
N PHE A 355 -13.87 -13.94 -0.19
CA PHE A 355 -14.94 -13.72 0.77
C PHE A 355 -15.61 -15.04 1.14
N ILE A 356 -16.21 -15.06 2.34
CA ILE A 356 -16.87 -16.23 2.91
C ILE A 356 -17.85 -16.86 1.92
N LYS A 357 -18.75 -16.05 1.34
CA LYS A 357 -19.74 -16.53 0.36
C LYS A 357 -19.09 -17.25 -0.85
N ASP A 358 -17.94 -16.77 -1.32
CA ASP A 358 -17.26 -17.32 -2.49
C ASP A 358 -16.49 -18.60 -2.11
N ALA A 359 -15.89 -18.63 -0.92
CA ALA A 359 -15.27 -19.84 -0.35
C ALA A 359 -16.31 -20.95 -0.13
N LEU A 360 -17.51 -20.61 0.36
CA LEU A 360 -18.64 -21.53 0.53
C LEU A 360 -19.12 -22.15 -0.79
N VAL A 361 -19.20 -21.35 -1.85
CA VAL A 361 -19.63 -21.82 -3.19
C VAL A 361 -18.58 -22.71 -3.84
N THR A 362 -17.30 -22.32 -3.77
CA THR A 362 -16.22 -23.02 -4.47
C THR A 362 -15.67 -24.22 -3.71
N SER A 363 -15.92 -24.29 -2.39
CA SER A 363 -15.33 -25.28 -1.48
C SER A 363 -13.81 -25.36 -1.62
N GLN A 364 -13.16 -24.23 -1.90
CA GLN A 364 -11.72 -24.08 -2.04
C GLN A 364 -11.23 -22.93 -1.17
N ALA A 365 -10.17 -23.17 -0.42
CA ALA A 365 -9.58 -22.17 0.47
C ALA A 365 -8.04 -22.27 0.45
N ASN A 366 -7.36 -21.14 0.34
CA ASN A 366 -5.96 -21.05 0.75
C ASN A 366 -5.87 -20.97 2.30
N CYS A 367 -4.67 -20.81 2.85
CA CYS A 367 -4.47 -20.78 4.31
C CYS A 367 -5.22 -19.63 4.99
N ILE A 368 -5.24 -18.44 4.38
CA ILE A 368 -5.92 -17.27 4.94
C ILE A 368 -7.44 -17.35 4.72
N ASP A 369 -7.92 -17.82 3.57
CA ASP A 369 -9.35 -18.04 3.29
C ASP A 369 -9.97 -18.97 4.33
N GLY A 370 -9.30 -20.10 4.63
CA GLY A 370 -9.76 -21.08 5.60
C GLY A 370 -9.76 -20.51 7.02
N THR A 371 -8.73 -19.74 7.36
CA THR A 371 -8.62 -19.06 8.65
C THR A 371 -9.72 -18.01 8.82
N VAL A 372 -9.96 -17.17 7.82
CA VAL A 372 -11.02 -16.14 7.81
C VAL A 372 -12.41 -16.77 7.89
N LEU A 373 -12.64 -17.86 7.15
CA LEU A 373 -13.90 -18.61 7.19
C LEU A 373 -14.21 -19.08 8.61
N PHE A 374 -13.28 -19.82 9.24
CA PHE A 374 -13.47 -20.32 10.59
C PHE A 374 -13.59 -19.20 11.62
N ALA A 375 -12.75 -18.16 11.53
CA ALA A 375 -12.81 -17.01 12.41
C ALA A 375 -14.21 -16.37 12.38
N SER A 376 -14.84 -16.28 11.20
CA SER A 376 -16.16 -15.68 11.05
C SER A 376 -17.26 -16.48 11.75
N PHE A 377 -17.23 -17.81 11.65
CA PHE A 377 -18.16 -18.68 12.37
C PHE A 377 -17.92 -18.65 13.89
N LEU A 378 -16.68 -18.86 14.33
CA LEU A 378 -16.36 -18.92 15.75
C LEU A 378 -16.62 -17.58 16.46
N TYR A 379 -16.25 -16.46 15.84
CA TYR A 379 -16.52 -15.14 16.40
C TYR A 379 -18.03 -14.87 16.51
N LYS A 380 -18.83 -15.29 15.52
CA LYS A 380 -20.30 -15.21 15.58
C LYS A 380 -20.90 -16.05 16.71
N ILE A 381 -20.32 -17.21 17.01
CA ILE A 381 -20.73 -18.10 18.13
C ILE A 381 -20.29 -17.50 19.49
N GLY A 382 -19.46 -16.47 19.50
CA GLY A 382 -18.96 -15.81 20.71
C GLY A 382 -17.67 -16.42 21.25
N ILE A 383 -16.93 -17.18 20.43
CA ILE A 383 -15.60 -17.68 20.76
C ILE A 383 -14.57 -16.62 20.33
N ASP A 384 -13.67 -16.28 21.24
CA ASP A 384 -12.56 -15.36 20.98
C ASP A 384 -11.52 -16.02 20.06
N VAL A 385 -11.21 -15.34 18.96
CA VAL A 385 -10.40 -15.86 17.87
C VAL A 385 -9.39 -14.85 17.35
N SER A 386 -8.28 -15.37 16.84
CA SER A 386 -7.22 -14.60 16.21
C SER A 386 -6.76 -15.24 14.91
N ILE A 387 -6.38 -14.41 13.94
CA ILE A 387 -5.59 -14.83 12.78
C ILE A 387 -4.12 -14.80 13.20
N VAL A 388 -3.42 -15.92 13.11
CA VAL A 388 -1.99 -16.00 13.41
C VAL A 388 -1.21 -16.13 12.12
N LEU A 389 -0.29 -15.20 11.88
CA LEU A 389 0.59 -15.18 10.72
C LEU A 389 2.01 -15.57 11.14
N VAL A 390 2.60 -16.45 10.35
CA VAL A 390 4.02 -16.81 10.38
C VAL A 390 4.58 -16.68 8.95
N PRO A 391 5.91 -16.68 8.75
CA PRO A 391 6.47 -16.61 7.40
C PRO A 391 5.85 -17.64 6.43
N GLY A 392 5.09 -17.15 5.46
CA GLY A 392 4.48 -17.95 4.40
C GLY A 392 3.22 -18.73 4.77
N HIS A 393 2.67 -18.58 5.97
CA HIS A 393 1.52 -19.38 6.41
C HIS A 393 0.62 -18.69 7.45
N ALA A 394 -0.61 -19.18 7.57
CA ALA A 394 -1.60 -18.63 8.51
C ALA A 394 -2.35 -19.76 9.24
N TYR A 395 -2.62 -19.55 10.52
CA TYR A 395 -3.42 -20.43 11.37
C TYR A 395 -4.56 -19.65 12.04
N LEU A 396 -5.59 -20.38 12.46
CA LEU A 396 -6.63 -19.84 13.34
C LEU A 396 -6.27 -20.16 14.79
N ALA A 397 -6.11 -19.16 15.64
CA ALA A 397 -6.07 -19.37 17.09
C ALA A 397 -7.43 -19.07 17.72
N PHE A 398 -7.77 -19.80 18.79
CA PHE A 398 -8.97 -19.56 19.59
C PHE A 398 -8.73 -19.85 21.07
N SER A 399 -9.45 -19.12 21.92
CA SER A 399 -9.38 -19.30 23.37
C SER A 399 -10.29 -20.45 23.81
N GLY A 400 -9.77 -21.34 24.67
CA GLY A 400 -10.55 -22.47 25.22
C GLY A 400 -11.55 -22.07 26.30
N ASP A 401 -11.43 -20.85 26.83
CA ASP A 401 -12.34 -20.26 27.80
C ASP A 401 -12.49 -18.75 27.57
N GLN A 402 -13.46 -18.14 28.25
CA GLN A 402 -13.75 -16.71 28.13
C GLN A 402 -12.61 -15.83 28.66
N GLN A 403 -11.80 -16.35 29.58
CA GLN A 403 -10.68 -15.63 30.17
C GLN A 403 -9.43 -15.65 29.27
N GLY A 404 -9.40 -16.46 28.22
CA GLY A 404 -8.25 -16.63 27.34
C GLY A 404 -7.06 -17.30 28.05
N THR A 405 -7.29 -18.15 29.06
CA THR A 405 -6.18 -18.74 29.84
C THR A 405 -5.30 -19.67 29.02
N THR A 406 -5.93 -20.40 28.09
CA THR A 406 -5.26 -21.33 27.17
C THR A 406 -5.75 -21.04 25.76
N LYS A 407 -4.79 -20.85 24.85
CA LYS A 407 -5.06 -20.71 23.42
C LYS A 407 -4.71 -22.00 22.71
N TYR A 408 -5.56 -22.36 21.75
CA TYR A 408 -5.32 -23.45 20.83
C TYR A 408 -5.26 -22.89 19.42
N ALA A 409 -4.59 -23.60 18.52
CA ALA A 409 -4.54 -23.21 17.11
C ALA A 409 -4.90 -24.38 16.19
N LEU A 410 -5.63 -24.06 15.13
CA LEU A 410 -6.16 -24.97 14.14
C LEU A 410 -5.44 -24.75 12.79
N GLU A 411 -4.79 -25.81 12.28
CA GLU A 411 -4.23 -25.86 10.93
C GLU A 411 -5.35 -26.10 9.90
N THR A 412 -5.92 -25.02 9.36
CA THR A 412 -7.09 -25.11 8.46
C THR A 412 -6.76 -25.77 7.12
N THR A 413 -5.49 -25.79 6.68
CA THR A 413 -5.11 -26.42 5.41
C THR A 413 -5.18 -27.95 5.41
N MET A 414 -5.20 -28.56 6.60
CA MET A 414 -5.34 -30.02 6.75
C MET A 414 -6.75 -30.53 6.46
N MET A 415 -7.73 -29.64 6.29
CA MET A 415 -9.14 -29.97 6.04
C MET A 415 -9.36 -30.87 4.82
N GLY A 416 -8.61 -30.61 3.74
CA GLY A 416 -8.77 -31.29 2.46
C GLY A 416 -8.09 -32.66 2.36
N GLN A 417 -7.41 -33.12 3.40
CA GLN A 417 -6.61 -34.36 3.36
C GLN A 417 -7.46 -35.64 3.41
N LEU A 418 -8.71 -35.55 3.90
CA LEU A 418 -9.66 -36.67 3.93
C LEU A 418 -10.87 -36.39 3.03
N ASN A 419 -11.29 -37.40 2.28
CA ASN A 419 -12.47 -37.32 1.43
C ASN A 419 -13.58 -38.23 1.97
N LEU A 420 -14.38 -37.69 2.89
CA LEU A 420 -15.48 -38.41 3.56
C LEU A 420 -16.55 -38.90 2.56
N LYS A 421 -16.72 -38.21 1.43
CA LYS A 421 -17.67 -38.61 0.36
C LYS A 421 -17.25 -39.83 -0.46
N ARG A 422 -16.01 -40.32 -0.28
CA ARG A 422 -15.42 -41.39 -1.09
C ARG A 422 -15.04 -42.60 -0.23
N ALA A 423 -15.88 -42.98 0.74
CA ALA A 423 -15.78 -44.31 1.34
C ALA A 423 -15.95 -45.37 0.23
N PRO A 424 -14.98 -46.28 0.03
CA PRO A 424 -15.01 -47.19 -1.10
C PRO A 424 -16.13 -48.22 -0.93
N THR A 425 -17.21 -48.06 -1.71
CA THR A 425 -18.10 -49.17 -2.04
C THR A 425 -17.32 -50.15 -2.92
N GLN A 426 -16.61 -51.09 -2.29
CA GLN A 426 -16.28 -52.46 -2.75
C GLN A 426 -15.01 -52.94 -2.03
N ASN A 427 -15.18 -53.44 -0.81
CA ASN A 427 -14.35 -54.53 -0.34
C ASN A 427 -15.20 -55.41 0.57
N ALA A 428 -15.20 -56.72 0.35
CA ALA A 428 -16.02 -57.66 1.13
C ALA A 428 -15.66 -57.67 2.63
N LEU A 429 -14.52 -57.06 3.01
CA LEU A 429 -14.11 -56.80 4.40
C LEU A 429 -14.87 -55.61 5.04
N TYR A 430 -15.40 -54.67 4.24
CA TYR A 430 -16.12 -53.48 4.71
C TYR A 430 -17.56 -53.79 5.15
N GLN A 431 -18.16 -54.86 4.61
CA GLN A 431 -19.51 -55.31 4.99
C GLN A 431 -19.54 -56.19 6.25
N SER A 432 -18.40 -56.70 6.71
CA SER A 432 -18.31 -57.51 7.93
C SER A 432 -18.11 -56.70 9.22
N LEU A 433 -17.98 -55.37 9.11
CA LEU A 433 -17.69 -54.47 10.23
C LEU A 433 -18.87 -53.53 10.52
N GLY A 434 -20.06 -54.07 10.79
CA GLY A 434 -21.27 -53.28 11.05
C GLY A 434 -21.06 -52.09 12.00
N LYS A 435 -20.84 -50.90 11.44
CA LYS A 435 -20.54 -49.66 12.17
C LYS A 435 -21.11 -48.45 11.42
N GLN A 436 -21.98 -47.71 12.10
CA GLN A 436 -22.57 -46.45 11.64
C GLN A 436 -21.69 -45.21 11.92
N ASP A 437 -20.54 -45.33 12.62
CA ASP A 437 -19.76 -44.16 13.13
C ASP A 437 -18.33 -43.99 12.57
N ASN A 438 -17.98 -44.63 11.45
CA ASN A 438 -16.59 -44.59 10.94
C ASN A 438 -16.19 -43.21 10.34
N GLU A 439 -17.16 -42.41 9.87
CA GLU A 439 -16.88 -41.11 9.23
C GLU A 439 -16.54 -40.02 10.24
N ILE A 440 -17.34 -39.91 11.32
CA ILE A 440 -17.12 -38.94 12.39
C ILE A 440 -15.81 -39.25 13.12
N GLU A 441 -15.50 -40.52 13.38
CA GLU A 441 -14.24 -40.94 13.99
C GLU A 441 -13.02 -40.56 13.12
N GLN A 442 -13.09 -40.75 11.81
CA GLN A 442 -12.02 -40.32 10.89
C GLN A 442 -11.86 -38.80 10.87
N SER A 443 -12.98 -38.06 10.84
CA SER A 443 -12.96 -36.60 10.89
C SER A 443 -12.36 -36.10 12.19
N TRP A 444 -12.74 -36.68 13.33
CA TRP A 444 -12.22 -36.36 14.65
C TRP A 444 -10.70 -36.55 14.73
N ASN A 445 -10.18 -37.68 14.24
CA ASN A 445 -8.74 -37.91 14.21
C ASN A 445 -7.99 -36.87 13.36
N SER A 446 -8.59 -36.44 12.25
CA SER A 446 -8.02 -35.38 11.40
C SER A 446 -8.06 -34.00 12.04
N PHE A 447 -9.15 -33.72 12.76
CA PHE A 447 -9.31 -32.52 13.55
C PHE A 447 -8.25 -32.45 14.66
N LEU A 448 -8.06 -33.53 15.42
CA LEU A 448 -7.00 -33.62 16.43
C LEU A 448 -5.60 -33.43 15.82
N GLY A 449 -5.35 -34.02 14.64
CA GLY A 449 -4.11 -33.78 13.91
C GLY A 449 -3.90 -32.29 13.58
N ALA A 450 -4.92 -31.63 13.02
CA ALA A 450 -4.88 -30.21 12.68
C ALA A 450 -4.72 -29.30 13.90
N MET A 451 -5.39 -29.65 15.01
CA MET A 451 -5.26 -28.95 16.30
C MET A 451 -3.87 -29.09 16.89
N ASN A 452 -3.31 -30.31 16.90
CA ASN A 452 -1.97 -30.57 17.43
C ASN A 452 -0.92 -29.82 16.62
N THR A 453 -0.95 -29.93 15.28
CA THR A 453 -0.02 -29.21 14.40
C THR A 453 -0.13 -27.70 14.55
N GLY A 454 -1.35 -27.15 14.53
CA GLY A 454 -1.56 -25.71 14.69
C GLY A 454 -1.06 -25.23 16.05
N THR A 455 -1.43 -25.92 17.13
CA THR A 455 -1.07 -25.54 18.51
C THR A 455 0.43 -25.67 18.76
N GLU A 456 1.08 -26.74 18.28
CA GLU A 456 2.53 -26.89 18.35
C GLU A 456 3.26 -25.74 17.64
N ASN A 457 2.85 -25.42 16.41
CA ASN A 457 3.43 -24.32 15.64
C ASN A 457 3.21 -22.96 16.31
N TYR A 458 2.02 -22.74 16.90
CA TYR A 458 1.73 -21.52 17.65
C TYR A 458 2.71 -21.32 18.81
N TYR A 459 2.89 -22.33 19.66
CA TYR A 459 3.76 -22.20 20.84
C TYR A 459 5.26 -22.28 20.53
N SER A 460 5.66 -23.04 19.50
CA SER A 460 7.07 -23.21 19.14
C SER A 460 7.62 -22.12 18.23
N GLN A 461 6.76 -21.45 17.43
CA GLN A 461 7.18 -20.48 16.42
C GLN A 461 6.47 -19.13 16.58
N ALA A 462 5.14 -19.12 16.50
CA ALA A 462 4.39 -17.87 16.42
C ALA A 462 4.52 -17.01 17.69
N LEU A 463 4.21 -17.59 18.85
CA LEU A 463 4.25 -16.90 20.13
C LEU A 463 5.67 -16.38 20.46
N PRO A 464 6.76 -17.16 20.31
CA PRO A 464 8.11 -16.63 20.47
C PRO A 464 8.46 -15.48 19.50
N GLY A 465 8.02 -15.53 18.25
CA GLY A 465 8.22 -14.47 17.26
C GLY A 465 7.50 -13.18 17.66
N ILE A 466 6.22 -13.29 18.02
CA ILE A 466 5.38 -12.18 18.51
C ILE A 466 5.99 -11.54 19.76
N GLN A 467 6.42 -12.35 20.74
CA GLN A 467 7.04 -11.86 21.98
C GLN A 467 8.37 -11.12 21.74
N LYS A 468 9.08 -11.46 20.67
CA LYS A 468 10.30 -10.76 20.23
C LYS A 468 10.02 -9.54 19.36
N GLN A 469 8.75 -9.23 19.09
CA GLN A 469 8.33 -8.18 18.17
C GLN A 469 8.95 -8.37 16.77
N ASP A 470 9.11 -9.62 16.34
CA ASP A 470 9.58 -9.93 14.99
C ASP A 470 8.48 -9.57 13.97
N PRO A 471 8.74 -8.69 12.98
CA PRO A 471 7.73 -8.17 12.07
C PRO A 471 7.15 -9.21 11.10
N PHE A 472 7.65 -10.45 11.08
CA PHE A 472 7.10 -11.55 10.28
C PHE A 472 6.12 -12.44 11.06
N TYR A 473 5.91 -12.17 12.35
CA TYR A 473 5.00 -12.92 13.20
C TYR A 473 3.94 -11.98 13.78
N LEU A 474 2.67 -12.29 13.54
CA LEU A 474 1.57 -11.43 13.97
C LEU A 474 0.41 -12.27 14.49
N GLU A 475 -0.22 -11.81 15.56
CA GLU A 475 -1.52 -12.30 16.00
C GLU A 475 -2.53 -11.16 15.89
N ILE A 476 -3.55 -11.35 15.05
CA ILE A 476 -4.62 -10.38 14.81
C ILE A 476 -5.86 -10.88 15.54
N ASN A 477 -6.10 -10.40 16.76
CA ASN A 477 -7.31 -10.72 17.49
C ASN A 477 -8.52 -9.99 16.89
N ILE A 478 -9.60 -10.72 16.61
CA ILE A 478 -10.76 -10.16 15.91
C ILE A 478 -11.55 -9.21 16.82
N ALA A 479 -11.65 -9.50 18.12
CA ALA A 479 -12.32 -8.59 19.05
C ALA A 479 -11.56 -7.26 19.18
N ASP A 480 -10.23 -7.28 19.20
CA ASP A 480 -9.39 -6.07 19.15
C ASP A 480 -9.58 -5.30 17.85
N ALA A 481 -9.56 -5.99 16.71
CA ALA A 481 -9.79 -5.35 15.42
C ALA A 481 -11.16 -4.64 15.36
N ARG A 482 -12.22 -5.27 15.89
CA ARG A 482 -13.55 -4.65 16.00
C ARG A 482 -13.57 -3.46 16.97
N ARG A 483 -12.83 -3.52 18.08
CA ARG A 483 -12.63 -2.36 19.00
C ARG A 483 -11.95 -1.19 18.30
N GLN A 484 -10.97 -1.47 17.43
CA GLN A 484 -10.30 -0.50 16.57
C GLN A 484 -11.15 -0.07 15.36
N LYS A 485 -12.40 -0.54 15.27
CA LYS A 485 -13.35 -0.26 14.19
C LYS A 485 -12.88 -0.71 12.80
N ILE A 486 -12.06 -1.75 12.73
CA ILE A 486 -11.84 -2.53 11.51
C ILE A 486 -13.09 -3.40 11.32
N ARG A 487 -13.89 -3.10 10.31
CA ARG A 487 -15.18 -3.77 10.07
C ARG A 487 -15.11 -4.72 8.87
N PRO A 488 -16.03 -5.70 8.78
CA PRO A 488 -16.14 -6.54 7.60
C PRO A 488 -16.33 -5.71 6.32
N ILE A 489 -15.55 -5.99 5.28
CA ILE A 489 -15.58 -5.20 4.03
C ILE A 489 -16.64 -5.67 3.04
N LYS A 490 -17.12 -6.91 3.14
CA LYS A 490 -18.28 -7.42 2.39
C LYS A 490 -19.16 -8.24 3.29
#